data_AF-A0A4V5KJQ0-F1
#
_entry.id   AF-A0A4V5KJQ0-F1
#
_cell.length_a   1.000
_cell.length_b   1.000
_cell.length_c   1.000
_cell.angle_alpha   90.00
_cell.angle_beta   90.00
_cell.angle_gamma   90.00
#
_symmetry.space_group_name_H-M   'P 1'
#
loop_
_entity.id
_entity.type
_entity.pdbx_description
1 polymer ?
#
loop_
_entity_poly.entity_id
_entity_poly.type
_entity_poly.pdbx_seq_one_letter_code
_entity_poly.pdbx_strand_id
1 'polypeptide(L)'
;MEELLTVREVVRMTGVSERTLYLYDKSGLLKAARTGDNVANNRKRYTWEDVDRLKAIVVLKEYGFQLKEIKAALDDPDFDIEAVLSEKVRELTRQANRLRNLVLFTKFVRLAGMDFFEAMAVGPEPINEAAEYLRDLPLYRKALRRIANYSPTELADAFRELDRIIDDMVHMDDSLGFAGIELAVGKIAQWWETYVCSLDEAGYLGFWAVFEDGSIVASEVEAVGGEAACANVQMFVFFVWLKDLMVQVEDDVARMAALVDTDVAEALGVFYEICGRVLVAMGYGCFLDDGDGQETSEGSDGADGEAFLSEPDFAGATCQFMSYMKGVLEDADLRDFIDPGEAIDLSPEDLEKVLEFVQLVYAEEGEGDEGEGSDGVAAEEEPKGGVPYVPRRRIGAECK
;
A
#
# COMPACT_ATOMS: atom_id res chain seq x y z
N MET A 1 37.20 -43.75 26.16
CA MET A 1 37.99 -43.31 24.99
C MET A 1 36.97 -42.79 24.03
N GLU A 2 36.95 -41.48 23.81
CA GLU A 2 35.96 -40.86 22.93
C GLU A 2 36.19 -41.36 21.50
N GLU A 3 35.17 -41.94 20.88
CA GLU A 3 35.29 -42.53 19.55
C GLU A 3 35.42 -41.41 18.51
N LEU A 4 36.57 -41.38 17.82
CA LEU A 4 36.90 -40.36 16.84
C LEU A 4 36.53 -40.81 15.42
N LEU A 5 35.74 -39.99 14.73
CA LEU A 5 35.22 -40.26 13.40
C LEU A 5 36.22 -39.85 12.31
N THR A 6 36.25 -40.62 11.22
CA THR A 6 37.00 -40.27 10.00
C THR A 6 36.25 -39.29 9.13
N VAL A 7 36.97 -38.59 8.24
CA VAL A 7 36.37 -37.69 7.24
C VAL A 7 35.21 -38.36 6.49
N ARG A 8 35.39 -39.60 6.01
CA ARG A 8 34.36 -40.33 5.24
C ARG A 8 33.11 -40.62 6.06
N GLU A 9 33.26 -40.93 7.33
CA GLU A 9 32.11 -41.15 8.23
C GLU A 9 31.33 -39.85 8.42
N VAL A 10 32.02 -38.74 8.67
CA VAL A 10 31.39 -37.42 8.79
C VAL A 10 30.68 -37.00 7.50
N VAL A 11 31.31 -37.17 6.33
CA VAL A 11 30.66 -36.90 5.03
C VAL A 11 29.39 -37.74 4.86
N ARG A 12 29.44 -39.04 5.19
CA ARG A 12 28.27 -39.92 5.08
C ARG A 12 27.13 -39.52 6.02
N MET A 13 27.46 -39.00 7.21
CA MET A 13 26.47 -38.64 8.23
C MET A 13 25.84 -37.26 8.00
N THR A 14 26.60 -36.32 7.43
CA THR A 14 26.18 -34.91 7.33
C THR A 14 25.91 -34.44 5.91
N GLY A 15 26.28 -35.24 4.90
CA GLY A 15 26.17 -34.86 3.48
C GLY A 15 27.19 -33.80 3.03
N VAL A 16 27.99 -33.26 3.95
CA VAL A 16 28.99 -32.22 3.65
C VAL A 16 30.16 -32.83 2.91
N SER A 17 30.55 -32.26 1.76
CA SER A 17 31.68 -32.78 0.96
C SER A 17 33.03 -32.69 1.69
N GLU A 18 33.99 -33.58 1.35
CA GLU A 18 35.35 -33.50 1.88
C GLU A 18 36.02 -32.13 1.60
N ARG A 19 35.71 -31.54 0.43
CA ARG A 19 36.17 -30.20 0.05
C ARG A 19 35.62 -29.13 0.99
N THR A 20 34.35 -29.23 1.37
CA THR A 20 33.72 -28.28 2.31
C THR A 20 34.32 -28.41 3.71
N LEU A 21 34.54 -29.64 4.20
CA LEU A 21 35.23 -29.89 5.47
C LEU A 21 36.65 -29.31 5.48
N TYR A 22 37.37 -29.41 4.35
CA TYR A 22 38.67 -28.77 4.20
C TYR A 22 38.59 -27.25 4.31
N LEU A 23 37.60 -26.63 3.66
CA LEU A 23 37.40 -25.18 3.71
C LEU A 23 37.03 -24.70 5.12
N TYR A 24 36.15 -25.41 5.83
CA TYR A 24 35.75 -25.07 7.20
C TYR A 24 36.90 -25.22 8.20
N ASP A 25 37.76 -26.23 8.02
CA ASP A 25 38.99 -26.38 8.80
C ASP A 25 39.99 -25.25 8.52
N LYS A 26 40.15 -24.87 7.25
CA LYS A 26 41.04 -23.76 6.85
C LYS A 26 40.55 -22.40 7.38
N SER A 27 39.24 -22.16 7.41
CA SER A 27 38.66 -20.91 7.98
C SER A 27 38.57 -20.93 9.51
N GLY A 28 38.84 -22.09 10.13
CA GLY A 28 38.68 -22.32 11.55
C GLY A 28 37.22 -22.32 12.02
N LEU A 29 36.26 -22.49 11.10
CA LEU A 29 34.84 -22.66 11.41
C LEU A 29 34.56 -24.03 12.04
N LEU A 30 35.29 -25.07 11.62
CA LEU A 30 35.26 -26.41 12.22
C LEU A 30 36.69 -26.98 12.21
N LYS A 31 37.33 -27.11 13.37
CA LYS A 31 38.73 -27.55 13.45
C LYS A 31 38.81 -29.03 13.71
N ALA A 32 39.37 -29.79 12.77
CA ALA A 32 39.53 -31.22 12.96
C ALA A 32 40.63 -31.53 13.99
N ALA A 33 40.36 -32.46 14.91
CA ALA A 33 41.40 -33.09 15.69
C ALA A 33 42.37 -33.84 14.77
N ARG A 34 43.66 -33.86 15.15
CA ARG A 34 44.70 -34.56 14.41
C ARG A 34 45.23 -35.72 15.25
N THR A 35 45.52 -36.85 14.62
CA THR A 35 45.95 -38.09 15.31
C THR A 35 47.29 -38.00 16.07
N GLY A 36 47.99 -36.86 16.09
CA GLY A 36 49.22 -36.61 16.85
C GLY A 36 50.51 -37.19 16.24
N ASP A 37 51.65 -36.84 16.86
CA ASP A 37 53.04 -37.04 16.37
C ASP A 37 53.52 -38.50 16.18
N ASN A 38 52.67 -39.49 16.46
CA ASN A 38 53.02 -40.92 16.39
C ASN A 38 52.18 -41.73 15.38
N VAL A 39 51.42 -41.08 14.50
CA VAL A 39 50.73 -41.74 13.38
C VAL A 39 51.27 -41.19 12.08
N ALA A 40 51.81 -42.07 11.23
CA ALA A 40 52.61 -41.76 10.04
C ALA A 40 51.97 -40.82 8.98
N ASN A 41 50.75 -40.31 9.18
CA ASN A 41 50.00 -39.53 8.21
C ASN A 41 49.17 -38.35 8.78
N ASN A 42 49.31 -37.97 10.06
CA ASN A 42 48.63 -36.81 10.67
C ASN A 42 47.15 -36.63 10.23
N ARG A 43 46.37 -37.73 10.29
CA ARG A 43 45.05 -37.80 9.65
C ARG A 43 44.02 -36.99 10.45
N LYS A 44 43.11 -36.31 9.74
CA LYS A 44 41.97 -35.60 10.34
C LYS A 44 40.99 -36.58 11.00
N ARG A 45 40.51 -36.20 12.17
CA ARG A 45 39.55 -36.89 13.01
C ARG A 45 38.58 -35.88 13.60
N TYR A 46 37.35 -36.30 13.84
CA TYR A 46 36.28 -35.46 14.38
C TYR A 46 35.67 -36.12 15.60
N THR A 47 35.35 -35.33 16.61
CA THR A 47 34.56 -35.77 17.77
C THR A 47 33.07 -35.77 17.41
N TRP A 48 32.24 -36.25 18.31
CA TRP A 48 30.78 -36.10 18.18
C TRP A 48 30.35 -34.62 18.30
N GLU A 49 31.03 -33.83 19.14
CA GLU A 49 30.81 -32.37 19.24
C GLU A 49 31.12 -31.66 17.91
N ASP A 50 32.18 -32.06 17.21
CA ASP A 50 32.48 -31.54 15.86
C ASP A 50 31.35 -31.83 14.87
N VAL A 51 30.72 -33.01 14.99
CA VAL A 51 29.58 -33.38 14.14
C VAL A 51 28.35 -32.54 14.48
N ASP A 52 28.09 -32.29 15.76
CA ASP A 52 26.96 -31.45 16.18
C ASP A 52 27.16 -29.99 15.76
N ARG A 53 28.38 -29.46 15.90
CA ARG A 53 28.75 -28.16 15.33
C ARG A 53 28.56 -28.13 13.81
N LEU A 54 28.93 -29.20 13.10
CA LEU A 54 28.75 -29.29 11.65
C LEU A 54 27.27 -29.32 11.25
N LYS A 55 26.41 -30.02 12.00
CA LYS A 55 24.95 -29.97 11.78
C LYS A 55 24.43 -28.54 11.94
N ALA A 56 24.83 -27.82 13.00
CA ALA A 56 24.45 -26.44 13.21
C ALA A 56 24.91 -25.53 12.04
N ILE A 57 26.14 -25.69 11.56
CA ILE A 57 26.65 -24.97 10.38
C ILE A 57 25.80 -25.24 9.14
N VAL A 58 25.42 -26.50 8.89
CA VAL A 58 24.60 -26.87 7.72
C VAL A 58 23.23 -26.22 7.81
N VAL A 59 22.57 -26.32 8.97
CA VAL A 59 21.25 -25.73 9.21
C VAL A 59 21.30 -24.21 9.03
N LEU A 60 22.19 -23.51 9.73
CA LEU A 60 22.28 -22.05 9.64
C LEU A 60 22.62 -21.58 8.21
N LYS A 61 23.43 -22.33 7.47
CA LYS A 61 23.72 -22.01 6.08
C LYS A 61 22.48 -22.15 5.19
N GLU A 62 21.63 -23.15 5.44
CA GLU A 62 20.36 -23.33 4.72
C GLU A 62 19.42 -22.15 4.96
N TYR A 63 19.40 -21.60 6.18
CA TYR A 63 18.69 -20.37 6.52
C TYR A 63 19.37 -19.09 5.98
N GLY A 64 20.41 -19.21 5.17
CA GLY A 64 21.02 -18.08 4.46
C GLY A 64 22.08 -17.30 5.26
N PHE A 65 22.50 -17.77 6.44
CA PHE A 65 23.57 -17.13 7.20
C PHE A 65 24.92 -17.25 6.49
N GLN A 66 25.72 -16.18 6.54
CA GLN A 66 27.09 -16.18 6.04
C GLN A 66 28.02 -16.94 6.98
N LEU A 67 29.07 -17.59 6.45
CA LEU A 67 30.00 -18.38 7.26
C LEU A 67 30.70 -17.59 8.38
N LYS A 68 30.83 -16.26 8.23
CA LYS A 68 31.38 -15.40 9.29
C LYS A 68 30.40 -15.23 10.45
N GLU A 69 29.11 -15.05 10.16
CA GLU A 69 28.04 -14.94 11.14
C GLU A 69 27.87 -16.25 11.89
N ILE A 70 27.83 -17.38 11.16
CA ILE A 70 27.78 -18.73 11.75
C ILE A 70 28.96 -18.98 12.68
N LYS A 71 30.16 -18.52 12.30
CA LYS A 71 31.34 -18.67 13.16
C LYS A 71 31.21 -17.85 14.43
N ALA A 72 30.84 -16.57 14.32
CA ALA A 72 30.69 -15.68 15.47
C ALA A 72 29.63 -16.21 16.44
N ALA A 73 28.49 -16.64 15.90
CA ALA A 73 27.42 -17.33 16.60
C ALA A 73 27.95 -18.56 17.36
N LEU A 74 28.52 -19.54 16.67
CA LEU A 74 28.91 -20.80 17.30
C LEU A 74 30.19 -20.70 18.16
N ASP A 75 30.95 -19.61 18.07
CA ASP A 75 32.11 -19.35 18.95
C ASP A 75 31.70 -18.61 20.24
N ASP A 76 30.48 -18.08 20.31
CA ASP A 76 29.93 -17.43 21.50
C ASP A 76 29.43 -18.49 22.51
N PRO A 77 29.97 -18.53 23.75
CA PRO A 77 29.49 -19.46 24.76
C PRO A 77 28.04 -19.20 25.22
N ASP A 78 27.53 -17.98 25.03
CA ASP A 78 26.15 -17.60 25.34
C ASP A 78 25.24 -17.68 24.10
N PHE A 79 25.68 -18.38 23.05
CA PHE A 79 24.94 -18.53 21.80
C PHE A 79 23.56 -19.14 22.00
N ASP A 80 22.53 -18.33 21.74
CA ASP A 80 21.15 -18.75 21.68
C ASP A 80 20.70 -18.90 20.22
N ILE A 81 20.66 -20.16 19.76
CA ILE A 81 20.23 -20.49 18.40
C ILE A 81 18.76 -20.11 18.15
N GLU A 82 17.89 -20.18 19.17
CA GLU A 82 16.47 -19.84 19.02
C GLU A 82 16.30 -18.34 18.81
N ALA A 83 17.04 -17.51 19.54
CA ALA A 83 17.06 -16.06 19.33
C ALA A 83 17.53 -15.69 17.90
N VAL A 84 18.59 -16.35 17.42
CA VAL A 84 19.15 -16.11 16.08
C VAL A 84 18.21 -16.55 14.98
N LEU A 85 17.57 -17.71 15.12
CA LEU A 85 16.56 -18.19 14.17
C LEU A 85 15.31 -17.30 14.19
N SER A 86 14.88 -16.84 15.36
CA SER A 86 13.72 -15.92 15.48
C SER A 86 13.97 -14.61 14.76
N GLU A 87 15.15 -14.01 14.92
CA GLU A 87 15.54 -12.80 14.19
C GLU A 87 15.60 -13.07 12.68
N LYS A 88 16.08 -14.25 12.26
CA LYS A 88 16.11 -14.60 10.85
C LYS A 88 14.72 -14.78 10.25
N VAL A 89 13.81 -15.41 10.98
CA VAL A 89 12.40 -15.53 10.58
C VAL A 89 11.81 -14.14 10.42
N ARG A 90 12.03 -13.23 11.39
CA ARG A 90 11.58 -11.84 11.32
C ARG A 90 12.11 -11.13 10.06
N GLU A 91 13.39 -11.28 9.75
CA GLU A 91 14.01 -10.73 8.53
C GLU A 91 13.38 -11.31 7.25
N LEU A 92 13.17 -12.63 7.19
CA LEU A 92 12.57 -13.31 6.04
C LEU A 92 11.10 -12.91 5.84
N THR A 93 10.32 -12.82 6.91
CA THR A 93 8.94 -12.30 6.87
C THR A 93 8.90 -10.89 6.31
N ARG A 94 9.79 -10.01 6.77
CA ARG A 94 9.91 -8.64 6.23
C ARG A 94 10.22 -8.65 4.73
N GLN A 95 11.10 -9.54 4.28
CA GLN A 95 11.42 -9.67 2.85
C GLN A 95 10.23 -10.20 2.03
N ALA A 96 9.51 -11.20 2.55
CA ALA A 96 8.31 -11.75 1.93
C ALA A 96 7.21 -10.67 1.79
N ASN A 97 6.91 -9.97 2.88
CA ASN A 97 5.97 -8.85 2.88
C ASN A 97 6.39 -7.73 1.92
N ARG A 98 7.68 -7.39 1.85
CA ARG A 98 8.16 -6.41 0.87
C ARG A 98 7.86 -6.83 -0.57
N LEU A 99 8.09 -8.09 -0.91
CA LEU A 99 7.80 -8.61 -2.26
C LEU A 99 6.28 -8.60 -2.53
N ARG A 100 5.46 -9.03 -1.57
CA ARG A 100 3.98 -8.93 -1.65
C ARG A 100 3.55 -7.49 -1.91
N ASN A 101 4.09 -6.54 -1.15
CA ASN A 101 3.73 -5.12 -1.27
C ASN A 101 4.12 -4.55 -2.63
N LEU A 102 5.26 -4.94 -3.20
CA LEU A 102 5.65 -4.54 -4.56
C LEU A 102 4.66 -5.08 -5.63
N VAL A 103 4.17 -6.31 -5.46
CA VAL A 103 3.14 -6.87 -6.34
C VAL A 103 1.84 -6.08 -6.23
N LEU A 104 1.38 -5.83 -4.99
CA LEU A 104 0.17 -5.04 -4.74
C LEU A 104 0.29 -3.61 -5.25
N PHE A 105 1.44 -2.97 -5.06
CA PHE A 105 1.68 -1.61 -5.53
C PHE A 105 1.62 -1.53 -7.06
N THR A 106 2.16 -2.55 -7.74
CA THR A 106 2.05 -2.65 -9.20
C THR A 106 0.58 -2.75 -9.65
N LYS A 107 -0.26 -3.49 -8.92
CA LYS A 107 -1.70 -3.59 -9.19
C LYS A 107 -2.41 -2.27 -8.89
N PHE A 108 -2.12 -1.64 -7.76
CA PHE A 108 -2.65 -0.32 -7.37
C PHE A 108 -2.38 0.75 -8.44
N VAL A 109 -1.15 0.84 -8.93
CA VAL A 109 -0.76 1.78 -10.00
C VAL A 109 -1.54 1.52 -11.30
N ARG A 110 -1.78 0.25 -11.64
CA ARG A 110 -2.58 -0.10 -12.82
C ARG A 110 -4.04 0.27 -12.67
N LEU A 111 -4.62 0.08 -11.48
CA LEU A 111 -5.99 0.51 -11.20
C LEU A 111 -6.14 2.02 -11.37
N ALA A 112 -5.16 2.80 -10.89
CA ALA A 112 -5.14 4.25 -11.05
C ALA A 112 -4.99 4.73 -12.52
N GLY A 113 -4.82 3.82 -13.49
CA GLY A 113 -4.85 4.15 -14.92
C GLY A 113 -3.61 4.90 -15.46
N MET A 114 -2.50 4.87 -14.74
CA MET A 114 -1.29 5.65 -15.07
C MET A 114 -0.19 4.83 -15.75
N ASP A 115 0.75 5.53 -16.40
CA ASP A 115 2.04 4.93 -16.75
C ASP A 115 2.79 4.50 -15.49
N PHE A 116 3.34 3.29 -15.52
CA PHE A 116 3.99 2.70 -14.35
C PHE A 116 5.19 3.51 -13.85
N PHE A 117 6.00 4.07 -14.75
CA PHE A 117 7.17 4.84 -14.33
C PHE A 117 6.78 6.22 -13.82
N GLU A 118 5.74 6.83 -14.39
CA GLU A 118 5.17 8.08 -13.89
C GLU A 118 4.59 7.90 -12.49
N ALA A 119 3.77 6.88 -12.29
CA ALA A 119 3.22 6.51 -10.99
C ALA A 119 4.28 6.29 -9.91
N MET A 120 5.39 5.63 -10.26
CA MET A 120 6.50 5.38 -9.36
C MET A 120 7.31 6.65 -9.05
N ALA A 121 7.28 7.66 -9.93
CA ALA A 121 8.05 8.89 -9.80
C ALA A 121 7.29 10.00 -9.07
N VAL A 122 5.97 10.10 -9.27
CA VAL A 122 5.14 11.20 -8.74
C VAL A 122 3.94 10.74 -7.91
N GLY A 123 3.71 9.42 -7.78
CA GLY A 123 2.55 8.87 -7.07
C GLY A 123 1.28 8.80 -7.93
N PRO A 124 0.13 8.43 -7.35
CA PRO A 124 -1.14 8.37 -8.06
C PRO A 124 -1.75 9.74 -8.33
N GLU A 125 -1.33 10.35 -9.43
CA GLU A 125 -1.78 11.68 -9.83
C GLU A 125 -3.30 11.85 -9.86
N PRO A 126 -4.10 10.89 -10.38
CA PRO A 126 -5.55 11.05 -10.35
C PRO A 126 -6.15 11.06 -8.93
N ILE A 127 -5.49 10.42 -7.95
CA ILE A 127 -5.88 10.50 -6.54
C ILE A 127 -5.40 11.81 -5.92
N ASN A 128 -4.19 12.28 -6.29
CA ASN A 128 -3.68 13.58 -5.85
C ASN A 128 -4.56 14.74 -6.31
N GLU A 129 -4.99 14.72 -7.57
CA GLU A 129 -5.89 15.72 -8.16
C GLU A 129 -7.22 15.75 -7.41
N ALA A 130 -7.80 14.58 -7.12
CA ALA A 130 -9.02 14.49 -6.32
C ALA A 130 -8.80 15.06 -4.91
N ALA A 131 -7.70 14.70 -4.23
CA ALA A 131 -7.41 15.16 -2.89
C ALA A 131 -7.14 16.67 -2.78
N GLU A 132 -6.77 17.35 -3.87
CA GLU A 132 -6.43 18.78 -3.87
C GLU A 132 -7.56 19.65 -3.32
N TYR A 133 -8.80 19.38 -3.71
CA TYR A 133 -9.98 20.12 -3.25
C TYR A 133 -10.18 20.05 -1.72
N LEU A 134 -9.70 18.99 -1.08
CA LEU A 134 -9.83 18.81 0.37
C LEU A 134 -8.79 19.61 1.16
N ARG A 135 -7.67 19.99 0.54
CA ARG A 135 -6.59 20.75 1.21
C ARG A 135 -7.03 22.15 1.66
N ASP A 136 -8.01 22.72 0.97
CA ASP A 136 -8.56 24.02 1.33
C ASP A 136 -9.66 23.96 2.38
N LEU A 137 -10.17 22.77 2.70
CA LEU A 137 -11.24 22.62 3.66
C LEU A 137 -10.80 22.93 5.10
N PRO A 138 -11.71 23.47 5.94
CA PRO A 138 -11.44 23.70 7.36
C PRO A 138 -11.00 22.44 8.11
N LEU A 139 -11.52 21.26 7.74
CA LEU A 139 -11.19 19.97 8.34
C LEU A 139 -9.70 19.64 8.19
N TYR A 140 -9.15 19.77 6.98
CA TYR A 140 -7.72 19.56 6.70
C TYR A 140 -6.84 20.49 7.54
N ARG A 141 -7.13 21.80 7.51
CA ARG A 141 -6.37 22.80 8.28
C ARG A 141 -6.45 22.54 9.79
N LYS A 142 -7.59 22.06 10.27
CA LYS A 142 -7.78 21.66 11.69
C LYS A 142 -6.95 20.43 12.03
N ALA A 143 -6.89 19.43 11.15
CA ALA A 143 -6.08 18.22 11.32
C ALA A 143 -4.59 18.57 11.47
N LEU A 144 -4.04 19.35 10.55
CA LEU A 144 -2.64 19.80 10.61
C LEU A 144 -2.33 20.59 11.89
N ARG A 145 -3.21 21.51 12.27
CA ARG A 145 -3.05 22.29 13.51
C ARG A 145 -3.11 21.42 14.76
N ARG A 146 -3.98 20.41 14.79
CA ARG A 146 -4.12 19.52 15.95
C ARG A 146 -2.80 18.80 16.23
N ILE A 147 -2.25 18.15 15.20
CA ILE A 147 -0.97 17.45 15.30
C ILE A 147 0.15 18.40 15.71
N ALA A 148 0.24 19.58 15.08
CA ALA A 148 1.27 20.57 15.37
C ALA A 148 1.21 21.16 16.79
N ASN A 149 0.06 21.06 17.46
CA ASN A 149 -0.15 21.61 18.80
C ASN A 149 0.14 20.62 19.94
N TYR A 150 0.43 19.35 19.65
CA TYR A 150 0.81 18.40 20.69
C TYR A 150 2.15 18.79 21.33
N SER A 151 2.23 18.60 22.65
CA SER A 151 3.51 18.68 23.35
C SER A 151 4.43 17.52 22.90
N PRO A 152 5.77 17.67 23.06
CA PRO A 152 6.70 16.59 22.73
C PRO A 152 6.40 15.27 23.42
N THR A 153 5.86 15.31 24.64
CA THR A 153 5.47 14.11 25.40
C THR A 153 4.21 13.45 24.84
N GLU A 154 3.18 14.22 24.48
CA GLU A 154 1.96 13.69 23.88
C GLU A 154 2.25 13.08 22.50
N LEU A 155 3.10 13.76 21.71
CA LEU A 155 3.53 13.28 20.40
C LEU A 155 4.31 11.96 20.54
N ALA A 156 5.25 11.87 21.49
CA ALA A 156 6.00 10.65 21.74
C ALA A 156 5.13 9.48 22.21
N ASP A 157 4.06 9.75 22.95
CA ASP A 157 3.11 8.71 23.36
C ASP A 157 2.25 8.25 22.17
N ALA A 158 1.79 9.18 21.34
CA ALA A 158 1.05 8.88 20.12
C ALA A 158 1.91 8.06 19.13
N PHE A 159 3.15 8.47 18.89
CA PHE A 159 4.05 7.78 17.96
C PHE A 159 4.49 6.41 18.47
N ARG A 160 4.65 6.22 19.79
CA ARG A 160 4.92 4.87 20.32
C ARG A 160 3.79 3.87 20.01
N GLU A 161 2.56 4.34 19.89
CA GLU A 161 1.44 3.50 19.44
C GLU A 161 1.53 3.23 17.93
N LEU A 162 1.75 4.29 17.14
CA LEU A 162 1.93 4.19 15.69
C LEU A 162 3.08 3.24 15.31
N ASP A 163 4.23 3.34 15.99
CA ASP A 163 5.40 2.50 15.76
C ASP A 163 5.07 1.02 15.87
N ARG A 164 4.26 0.64 16.86
CA ARG A 164 3.84 -0.76 17.03
C ARG A 164 2.92 -1.19 15.88
N ILE A 165 2.02 -0.32 15.45
CA ILE A 165 1.11 -0.61 14.33
C ILE A 165 1.92 -0.82 13.04
N ILE A 166 2.90 0.04 12.77
CA ILE A 166 3.76 -0.08 11.60
C ILE A 166 4.69 -1.30 11.70
N ASP A 167 5.29 -1.57 12.86
CA ASP A 167 6.13 -2.76 13.07
C ASP A 167 5.34 -4.06 12.88
N ASP A 168 4.12 -4.15 13.43
CA ASP A 168 3.19 -5.26 13.22
C ASP A 168 2.86 -5.45 11.73
N MET A 169 2.65 -4.36 11.00
CA MET A 169 2.33 -4.39 9.57
C MET A 169 3.53 -4.84 8.71
N VAL A 170 4.75 -4.42 9.06
CA VAL A 170 5.99 -4.82 8.39
C VAL A 170 6.31 -6.31 8.60
N HIS A 171 5.99 -6.82 9.78
CA HIS A 171 6.21 -8.21 10.19
C HIS A 171 4.93 -9.04 10.19
N MET A 172 3.93 -8.61 9.43
CA MET A 172 2.63 -9.27 9.33
C MET A 172 2.79 -10.75 8.96
N ASP A 173 2.05 -11.61 9.66
CA ASP A 173 1.97 -13.03 9.33
C ASP A 173 1.20 -13.20 8.02
N ASP A 174 1.87 -13.77 7.00
CA ASP A 174 1.29 -14.02 5.68
C ASP A 174 0.01 -14.86 5.74
N SER A 175 -0.17 -15.70 6.76
CA SER A 175 -1.38 -16.52 6.94
C SER A 175 -2.64 -15.70 7.21
N LEU A 176 -2.50 -14.45 7.66
CA LEU A 176 -3.63 -13.53 7.83
C LEU A 176 -4.14 -12.98 6.50
N GLY A 177 -3.33 -13.02 5.44
CA GLY A 177 -3.69 -12.48 4.12
C GLY A 177 -4.20 -11.02 4.20
N PHE A 178 -5.25 -10.72 3.45
CA PHE A 178 -5.86 -9.39 3.46
C PHE A 178 -6.58 -9.03 4.76
N ALA A 179 -7.08 -10.02 5.51
CA ALA A 179 -7.65 -9.76 6.84
C ALA A 179 -6.62 -9.18 7.82
N GLY A 180 -5.34 -9.53 7.65
CA GLY A 180 -4.24 -8.89 8.38
C GLY A 180 -4.06 -7.42 8.01
N ILE A 181 -4.27 -7.07 6.74
CA ILE A 181 -4.24 -5.69 6.23
C ILE A 181 -5.42 -4.90 6.78
N GLU A 182 -6.64 -5.45 6.73
CA GLU A 182 -7.84 -4.84 7.29
C GLU A 182 -7.65 -4.53 8.78
N LEU A 183 -7.10 -5.47 9.55
CA LEU A 183 -6.80 -5.26 10.96
C LEU A 183 -5.77 -4.14 11.18
N ALA A 184 -4.70 -4.10 10.38
CA ALA A 184 -3.69 -3.06 10.47
C ALA A 184 -4.25 -1.69 10.11
N VAL A 185 -5.01 -1.59 9.01
CA VAL A 185 -5.70 -0.37 8.58
C VAL A 185 -6.71 0.09 9.63
N GLY A 186 -7.46 -0.82 10.25
CA GLY A 186 -8.37 -0.49 11.35
C GLY A 186 -7.64 0.11 12.56
N LYS A 187 -6.45 -0.41 12.92
CA LYS A 187 -5.61 0.19 13.97
C LYS A 187 -5.10 1.58 13.56
N ILE A 188 -4.67 1.76 12.32
CA ILE A 188 -4.25 3.07 11.78
C ILE A 188 -5.43 4.05 11.84
N ALA A 189 -6.62 3.63 11.44
CA ALA A 189 -7.82 4.44 11.46
C ALA A 189 -8.18 4.90 12.87
N GLN A 190 -8.16 3.98 13.84
CA GLN A 190 -8.41 4.30 15.25
C GLN A 190 -7.37 5.29 15.82
N TRP A 191 -6.10 5.09 15.48
CA TRP A 191 -5.03 6.02 15.85
C TRP A 191 -5.27 7.40 15.21
N TRP A 192 -5.64 7.42 13.94
CA TRP A 192 -5.90 8.64 13.17
C TRP A 192 -7.05 9.47 13.75
N GLU A 193 -8.17 8.84 14.10
CA GLU A 193 -9.30 9.51 14.76
C GLU A 193 -8.88 10.18 16.08
N THR A 194 -8.04 9.47 16.84
CA THR A 194 -7.59 9.89 18.16
C THR A 194 -6.63 11.09 18.09
N TYR A 195 -5.71 11.10 17.12
CA TYR A 195 -4.60 12.05 17.10
C TYR A 195 -4.67 13.08 15.96
N VAL A 196 -5.45 12.82 14.90
CA VAL A 196 -5.44 13.64 13.69
C VAL A 196 -6.82 14.24 13.43
N CYS A 197 -7.75 13.50 12.82
CA CYS A 197 -9.09 13.95 12.50
C CYS A 197 -10.07 12.78 12.36
N SER A 198 -11.37 13.09 12.37
CA SER A 198 -12.42 12.10 12.09
C SER A 198 -12.26 11.57 10.67
N LEU A 199 -12.11 10.25 10.52
CA LEU A 199 -12.09 9.61 9.20
C LEU A 199 -13.47 9.55 8.57
N ASP A 200 -14.54 9.49 9.37
CA ASP A 200 -15.92 9.58 8.86
C ASP A 200 -16.19 10.91 8.15
N GLU A 201 -15.59 12.00 8.63
CA GLU A 201 -15.72 13.33 8.00
C GLU A 201 -14.71 13.52 6.87
N ALA A 202 -13.49 12.99 7.01
CA ALA A 202 -12.39 13.20 6.08
C ALA A 202 -12.44 12.26 4.87
N GLY A 203 -13.06 11.09 5.00
CA GLY A 203 -13.02 10.01 4.03
C GLY A 203 -11.60 9.61 3.62
N TYR A 204 -11.52 8.80 2.56
CA TYR A 204 -10.24 8.33 2.02
C TYR A 204 -9.33 9.46 1.54
N LEU A 205 -9.86 10.40 0.77
CA LEU A 205 -9.05 11.49 0.21
C LEU A 205 -8.63 12.50 1.27
N GLY A 206 -9.37 12.65 2.38
CA GLY A 206 -8.93 13.49 3.48
C GLY A 206 -7.79 12.85 4.28
N PHE A 207 -7.81 11.51 4.45
CA PHE A 207 -6.63 10.79 4.93
C PHE A 207 -5.45 11.01 3.98
N TRP A 208 -5.65 10.82 2.68
CA TRP A 208 -4.63 11.02 1.64
C TRP A 208 -4.05 12.44 1.68
N ALA A 209 -4.92 13.45 1.71
CA ALA A 209 -4.55 14.85 1.72
C ALA A 209 -3.69 15.17 2.95
N VAL A 210 -4.07 14.70 4.15
CA VAL A 210 -3.33 15.00 5.39
C VAL A 210 -2.05 14.15 5.54
N PHE A 211 -2.02 12.94 5.00
CA PHE A 211 -0.86 12.04 5.01
C PHE A 211 0.11 12.38 3.86
N GLU A 212 0.68 13.59 3.90
CA GLU A 212 1.60 14.08 2.87
C GLU A 212 3.03 13.61 3.09
N ASP A 213 3.77 13.46 1.99
CA ASP A 213 5.21 13.24 1.99
C ASP A 213 5.92 14.36 2.77
N GLY A 214 6.79 13.96 3.70
CA GLY A 214 7.51 14.89 4.56
C GLY A 214 6.71 15.48 5.73
N SER A 215 5.44 15.09 5.91
CA SER A 215 4.72 15.36 7.16
C SER A 215 5.36 14.63 8.34
N ILE A 216 5.11 15.09 9.57
CA ILE A 216 5.70 14.46 10.76
C ILE A 216 5.21 13.02 10.97
N VAL A 217 3.97 12.72 10.55
CA VAL A 217 3.42 11.37 10.65
C VAL A 217 4.04 10.46 9.59
N ALA A 218 4.15 10.93 8.34
CA ALA A 218 4.83 10.19 7.29
C ALA A 218 6.30 9.90 7.65
N SER A 219 6.99 10.89 8.22
CA SER A 219 8.38 10.75 8.66
C SER A 219 8.53 9.65 9.73
N GLU A 220 7.59 9.57 10.68
CA GLU A 220 7.60 8.52 11.71
C GLU A 220 7.33 7.13 11.11
N VAL A 221 6.35 7.04 10.20
CA VAL A 221 6.02 5.80 9.49
C VAL A 221 7.23 5.26 8.71
N GLU A 222 7.98 6.12 8.01
CA GLU A 222 9.21 5.74 7.31
C GLU A 222 10.35 5.37 8.26
N ALA A 223 10.47 6.04 9.41
CA ALA A 223 11.50 5.73 10.40
C ALA A 223 11.38 4.29 10.91
N VAL A 224 10.14 3.79 11.05
CA VAL A 224 9.86 2.42 11.51
C VAL A 224 9.78 1.43 10.35
N GLY A 225 9.03 1.74 9.30
CA GLY A 225 8.73 0.81 8.21
C GLY A 225 9.71 0.84 7.03
N GLY A 226 10.59 1.85 6.97
CA GLY A 226 11.55 2.06 5.89
C GLY A 226 10.99 2.86 4.70
N GLU A 227 11.82 3.01 3.66
CA GLU A 227 11.65 3.92 2.50
C GLU A 227 10.33 3.80 1.72
N ALA A 228 9.60 2.69 1.83
CA ALA A 228 8.32 2.47 1.12
C ALA A 228 7.11 2.36 2.06
N ALA A 229 7.28 2.65 3.36
CA ALA A 229 6.24 2.43 4.36
C ALA A 229 5.01 3.31 4.14
N CYS A 230 5.21 4.60 3.84
CA CYS A 230 4.12 5.54 3.55
C CYS A 230 3.25 5.08 2.37
N ALA A 231 3.89 4.77 1.24
CA ALA A 231 3.20 4.27 0.05
C ALA A 231 2.43 2.97 0.34
N ASN A 232 3.00 2.05 1.14
CA ASN A 232 2.30 0.83 1.54
C ASN A 232 1.08 1.13 2.41
N VAL A 233 1.18 2.05 3.38
CA VAL A 233 0.05 2.45 4.23
C VAL A 233 -1.06 3.04 3.39
N GLN A 234 -0.75 4.03 2.54
CA GLN A 234 -1.71 4.67 1.66
C GLN A 234 -2.41 3.65 0.74
N MET A 235 -1.64 2.75 0.12
CA MET A 235 -2.17 1.68 -0.72
C MET A 235 -3.07 0.71 0.05
N PHE A 236 -2.70 0.32 1.27
CA PHE A 236 -3.53 -0.56 2.10
C PHE A 236 -4.82 0.11 2.53
N VAL A 237 -4.76 1.37 2.95
CA VAL A 237 -5.96 2.18 3.25
C VAL A 237 -6.86 2.25 2.03
N PHE A 238 -6.29 2.49 0.84
CA PHE A 238 -7.04 2.48 -0.42
C PHE A 238 -7.75 1.15 -0.68
N PHE A 239 -7.06 0.01 -0.56
CA PHE A 239 -7.68 -1.29 -0.86
C PHE A 239 -8.77 -1.66 0.13
N VAL A 240 -8.57 -1.39 1.43
CA VAL A 240 -9.59 -1.65 2.45
C VAL A 240 -10.81 -0.74 2.21
N TRP A 241 -10.58 0.55 1.98
CA TRP A 241 -11.62 1.50 1.63
C TRP A 241 -12.39 1.09 0.35
N LEU A 242 -11.67 0.70 -0.71
CA LEU A 242 -12.29 0.32 -1.98
C LEU A 242 -13.15 -0.93 -1.82
N LYS A 243 -12.67 -1.93 -1.06
CA LYS A 243 -13.46 -3.12 -0.72
C LYS A 243 -14.73 -2.74 0.03
N ASP A 244 -14.61 -1.94 1.08
CA ASP A 244 -15.77 -1.50 1.87
C ASP A 244 -16.78 -0.73 1.02
N LEU A 245 -16.29 0.11 0.10
CA LEU A 245 -17.13 0.85 -0.83
C LEU A 245 -17.82 -0.08 -1.82
N MET A 246 -17.14 -1.09 -2.37
CA MET A 246 -17.73 -2.08 -3.28
C MET A 246 -18.91 -2.80 -2.62
N VAL A 247 -18.75 -3.24 -1.37
CA VAL A 247 -19.84 -3.87 -0.59
C VAL A 247 -20.99 -2.88 -0.34
N GLN A 248 -20.69 -1.61 -0.08
CA GLN A 248 -21.73 -0.59 0.18
C GLN A 248 -22.58 -0.23 -1.04
N VAL A 249 -22.05 -0.39 -2.25
CA VAL A 249 -22.74 0.02 -3.49
C VAL A 249 -23.30 -1.15 -4.31
N GLU A 250 -23.04 -2.40 -3.94
CA GLU A 250 -23.40 -3.58 -4.75
C GLU A 250 -24.89 -3.68 -5.09
N ASP A 251 -25.75 -3.46 -4.09
CA ASP A 251 -27.21 -3.47 -4.28
C ASP A 251 -27.69 -2.32 -5.19
N ASP A 252 -27.11 -1.13 -5.05
CA ASP A 252 -27.49 0.05 -5.83
C ASP A 252 -27.03 -0.10 -7.28
N VAL A 253 -25.84 -0.65 -7.51
CA VAL A 253 -25.33 -0.94 -8.86
C VAL A 253 -26.20 -1.99 -9.55
N ALA A 254 -26.54 -3.09 -8.86
CA ALA A 254 -27.42 -4.12 -9.41
C ALA A 254 -28.81 -3.56 -9.73
N ARG A 255 -29.37 -2.73 -8.84
CA ARG A 255 -30.65 -2.04 -9.06
C ARG A 255 -30.58 -1.11 -10.28
N MET A 256 -29.53 -0.30 -10.40
CA MET A 256 -29.36 0.62 -11.51
C MET A 256 -29.24 -0.14 -12.84
N ALA A 257 -28.41 -1.20 -12.89
CA ALA A 257 -28.23 -2.03 -14.09
C ALA A 257 -29.53 -2.68 -14.57
N ALA A 258 -30.46 -3.01 -13.66
CA ALA A 258 -31.79 -3.49 -14.02
C ALA A 258 -32.70 -2.41 -14.63
N LEU A 259 -32.45 -1.13 -14.32
CA LEU A 259 -33.29 0.01 -14.71
C LEU A 259 -32.84 0.70 -16.00
N VAL A 260 -31.54 0.70 -16.34
CA VAL A 260 -30.99 1.51 -17.45
C VAL A 260 -31.69 1.35 -18.80
N ASP A 261 -32.26 0.18 -19.09
CA ASP A 261 -32.97 -0.09 -20.36
C ASP A 261 -34.49 0.18 -20.30
N THR A 262 -35.04 0.35 -19.10
CA THR A 262 -36.49 0.36 -18.87
C THR A 262 -37.02 1.67 -18.28
N ASP A 263 -36.25 2.30 -17.40
CA ASP A 263 -36.62 3.55 -16.72
C ASP A 263 -35.36 4.40 -16.45
N VAL A 264 -35.02 5.24 -17.43
CA VAL A 264 -33.85 6.13 -17.39
C VAL A 264 -33.93 7.11 -16.22
N ALA A 265 -35.12 7.61 -15.89
CA ALA A 265 -35.29 8.58 -14.82
C ALA A 265 -35.06 7.95 -13.44
N GLU A 266 -35.57 6.73 -13.22
CA GLU A 266 -35.28 5.99 -11.99
C GLU A 266 -33.81 5.58 -11.93
N ALA A 267 -33.22 5.12 -13.05
CA ALA A 267 -31.79 4.78 -13.11
C ALA A 267 -30.88 5.96 -12.74
N LEU A 268 -31.17 7.17 -13.23
CA LEU A 268 -30.45 8.38 -12.83
C LEU A 268 -30.65 8.73 -11.35
N GLY A 269 -31.85 8.50 -10.80
CA GLY A 269 -32.09 8.63 -9.36
C GLY A 269 -31.17 7.73 -8.53
N VAL A 270 -31.04 6.46 -8.92
CA VAL A 270 -30.11 5.52 -8.26
C VAL A 270 -28.65 5.93 -8.48
N PHE A 271 -28.29 6.44 -9.65
CA PHE A 271 -26.94 6.96 -9.89
C PHE A 271 -26.56 8.06 -8.90
N TYR A 272 -27.46 9.01 -8.62
CA TYR A 272 -27.20 10.05 -7.62
C TYR A 272 -27.09 9.49 -6.19
N GLU A 273 -27.82 8.43 -5.85
CA GLU A 273 -27.64 7.70 -4.59
C GLU A 273 -26.23 7.09 -4.50
N ILE A 274 -25.76 6.46 -5.59
CA ILE A 274 -24.39 5.94 -5.70
C ILE A 274 -23.36 7.07 -5.56
N CYS A 275 -23.52 8.16 -6.33
CA CYS A 275 -22.64 9.33 -6.23
C CYS A 275 -22.56 9.83 -4.78
N GLY A 276 -23.69 10.00 -4.10
CA GLY A 276 -23.70 10.46 -2.70
C GLY A 276 -22.86 9.57 -1.78
N ARG A 277 -23.02 8.24 -1.87
CA ARG A 277 -22.23 7.28 -1.05
C ARG A 277 -20.74 7.34 -1.40
N VAL A 278 -20.41 7.35 -2.68
CA VAL A 278 -19.04 7.39 -3.19
C VAL A 278 -18.33 8.68 -2.73
N LEU A 279 -19.01 9.82 -2.84
CA LEU A 279 -18.51 11.13 -2.41
C LEU A 279 -18.32 11.23 -0.90
N VAL A 280 -19.28 10.73 -0.11
CA VAL A 280 -19.12 10.64 1.36
C VAL A 280 -17.91 9.77 1.71
N ALA A 281 -17.79 8.58 1.11
CA ALA A 281 -16.68 7.68 1.36
C ALA A 281 -15.32 8.30 0.99
N MET A 282 -15.28 9.20 0.01
CA MET A 282 -14.07 9.94 -0.37
C MET A 282 -13.72 11.08 0.56
N GLY A 283 -14.69 11.66 1.27
CA GLY A 283 -14.49 12.86 2.08
C GLY A 283 -15.11 14.13 1.50
N TYR A 284 -15.88 14.02 0.42
CA TYR A 284 -16.63 15.14 -0.16
C TYR A 284 -18.02 15.34 0.47
N GLY A 285 -18.35 14.60 1.54
CA GLY A 285 -19.67 14.69 2.18
C GLY A 285 -20.07 16.13 2.57
N CYS A 286 -19.10 16.98 2.92
CA CYS A 286 -19.37 18.39 3.24
C CYS A 286 -19.90 19.23 2.06
N PHE A 287 -19.70 18.80 0.82
CA PHE A 287 -20.22 19.47 -0.37
C PHE A 287 -21.66 19.04 -0.72
N LEU A 288 -22.19 18.01 -0.05
CA LEU A 288 -23.54 17.50 -0.27
C LEU A 288 -24.60 18.22 0.59
N ASP A 289 -24.17 18.90 1.67
CA ASP A 289 -25.06 19.50 2.67
C ASP A 289 -25.59 20.90 2.31
N ASP A 290 -25.23 21.47 1.16
CA ASP A 290 -25.71 22.80 0.72
C ASP A 290 -27.15 22.79 0.12
N GLY A 291 -27.95 21.79 0.50
CA GLY A 291 -29.35 21.62 0.09
C GLY A 291 -30.38 22.51 0.80
N ASP A 292 -29.95 23.47 1.63
CA ASP A 292 -30.80 24.56 2.13
C ASP A 292 -30.22 25.90 1.67
N GLY A 293 -30.95 26.58 0.78
CA GLY A 293 -30.54 27.86 0.20
C GLY A 293 -30.31 28.95 1.25
N GLN A 294 -29.09 29.03 1.77
CA GLN A 294 -28.56 30.26 2.32
C GLN A 294 -27.83 31.01 1.22
N GLU A 295 -28.50 32.05 0.73
CA GLU A 295 -27.85 33.20 0.11
C GLU A 295 -26.58 33.53 0.93
N THR A 296 -25.41 33.27 0.36
CA THR A 296 -24.17 33.87 0.82
C THR A 296 -24.16 35.33 0.38
N SER A 297 -25.07 36.13 0.93
CA SER A 297 -24.96 37.58 0.93
C SER A 297 -24.39 38.03 2.28
N GLU A 298 -23.12 38.44 2.29
CA GLU A 298 -22.72 39.83 2.54
C GLU A 298 -21.25 39.89 2.99
N GLY A 299 -20.43 40.51 2.14
CA GLY A 299 -19.42 41.47 2.60
C GLY A 299 -17.97 41.01 2.66
N SER A 300 -17.27 41.07 1.52
CA SER A 300 -15.92 41.65 1.52
C SER A 300 -15.65 42.44 0.24
N ASP A 301 -15.84 43.75 0.34
CA ASP A 301 -15.11 44.70 -0.49
C ASP A 301 -13.61 44.53 -0.20
N GLY A 302 -12.82 44.20 -1.21
CA GLY A 302 -11.36 44.30 -1.12
C GLY A 302 -10.60 43.23 -1.89
N ALA A 303 -10.35 43.53 -3.17
CA ALA A 303 -9.19 43.14 -3.96
C ALA A 303 -8.33 41.99 -3.42
N ASP A 304 -8.54 40.78 -3.93
CA ASP A 304 -7.55 40.00 -4.67
C ASP A 304 -8.33 38.91 -5.42
N GLY A 305 -8.04 38.73 -6.71
CA GLY A 305 -8.69 37.72 -7.53
C GLY A 305 -8.25 36.33 -7.11
N GLU A 306 -8.90 35.77 -6.09
CA GLU A 306 -8.83 34.34 -5.79
C GLU A 306 -9.47 33.60 -6.97
N ALA A 307 -8.70 32.70 -7.56
CA ALA A 307 -9.22 31.76 -8.54
C ALA A 307 -10.32 30.96 -7.84
N PHE A 308 -11.57 31.24 -8.19
CA PHE A 308 -12.71 30.42 -7.81
C PHE A 308 -12.41 29.03 -8.37
N LEU A 309 -12.08 28.06 -7.52
CA LEU A 309 -11.97 26.68 -7.94
C LEU A 309 -13.34 26.32 -8.53
N SER A 310 -13.37 25.87 -9.78
CA SER A 310 -14.58 25.31 -10.37
C SER A 310 -15.08 24.18 -9.47
N GLU A 311 -16.40 24.04 -9.30
CA GLU A 311 -16.99 22.93 -8.55
C GLU A 311 -16.37 21.59 -8.99
N PRO A 312 -16.08 20.67 -8.05
CA PRO A 312 -15.49 19.38 -8.42
C PRO A 312 -16.44 18.64 -9.37
N ASP A 313 -15.88 18.01 -10.41
CA ASP A 313 -16.65 17.10 -11.26
C ASP A 313 -16.95 15.81 -10.48
N PHE A 314 -18.01 15.85 -9.69
CA PHE A 314 -18.42 14.76 -8.82
C PHE A 314 -18.87 13.50 -9.59
N ALA A 315 -19.47 13.69 -10.77
CA ALA A 315 -19.87 12.58 -11.63
C ALA A 315 -18.64 11.91 -12.26
N GLY A 316 -17.69 12.70 -12.77
CA GLY A 316 -16.41 12.21 -13.26
C GLY A 316 -15.59 11.49 -12.19
N ALA A 317 -15.50 12.07 -10.99
CA ALA A 317 -14.88 11.41 -9.84
C ALA A 317 -15.58 10.06 -9.54
N THR A 318 -16.90 10.05 -9.44
CA THR A 318 -17.66 8.81 -9.19
C THR A 318 -17.33 7.72 -10.23
N CYS A 319 -17.35 8.08 -11.52
CA CYS A 319 -17.00 7.16 -12.61
C CYS A 319 -15.57 6.63 -12.51
N GLN A 320 -14.63 7.49 -12.15
CA GLN A 320 -13.23 7.11 -11.98
C GLN A 320 -13.07 6.06 -10.87
N PHE A 321 -13.70 6.26 -9.72
CA PHE A 321 -13.60 5.30 -8.63
C PHE A 321 -14.37 4.00 -8.89
N MET A 322 -15.52 4.07 -9.57
CA MET A 322 -16.19 2.87 -10.09
C MET A 322 -15.30 2.11 -11.09
N SER A 323 -14.48 2.81 -11.88
CA SER A 323 -13.49 2.17 -12.75
C SER A 323 -12.40 1.43 -11.97
N TYR A 324 -12.01 1.92 -10.78
CA TYR A 324 -11.12 1.18 -9.89
C TYR A 324 -11.76 -0.11 -9.36
N MET A 325 -13.04 -0.07 -8.99
CA MET A 325 -13.79 -1.27 -8.59
C MET A 325 -13.82 -2.30 -9.73
N LYS A 326 -14.07 -1.83 -10.97
CA LYS A 326 -14.04 -2.67 -12.17
C LYS A 326 -12.68 -3.35 -12.33
N GLY A 327 -11.60 -2.59 -12.19
CA GLY A 327 -10.24 -3.13 -12.28
C GLY A 327 -9.92 -4.19 -11.21
N VAL A 328 -10.47 -4.07 -9.99
CA VAL A 328 -10.36 -5.12 -8.97
C VAL A 328 -11.10 -6.38 -9.42
N LEU A 329 -12.30 -6.25 -9.96
CA LEU A 329 -13.11 -7.38 -10.43
C LEU A 329 -12.50 -8.09 -11.66
N GLU A 330 -11.79 -7.37 -12.53
CA GLU A 330 -11.12 -7.91 -13.72
C GLU A 330 -9.79 -8.63 -13.40
N ASP A 331 -9.14 -8.30 -12.28
CA ASP A 331 -7.91 -8.93 -11.82
C ASP A 331 -8.21 -10.04 -10.79
N ALA A 332 -8.38 -11.28 -11.28
CA ALA A 332 -8.72 -12.43 -10.43
C ALA A 332 -7.76 -12.64 -9.25
N ASP A 333 -6.45 -12.51 -9.46
CA ASP A 333 -5.46 -12.66 -8.38
C ASP A 333 -5.62 -11.57 -7.31
N LEU A 334 -5.98 -10.35 -7.72
CA LEU A 334 -6.22 -9.25 -6.79
C LEU A 334 -7.55 -9.42 -6.06
N ARG A 335 -8.60 -9.81 -6.77
CA ARG A 335 -9.92 -10.09 -6.20
C ARG A 335 -9.83 -11.17 -5.13
N ASP A 336 -9.21 -12.31 -5.47
CA ASP A 336 -9.02 -13.43 -4.54
C ASP A 336 -8.19 -13.03 -3.32
N PHE A 337 -7.27 -12.08 -3.49
CA PHE A 337 -6.48 -11.55 -2.39
C PHE A 337 -7.28 -10.61 -1.49
N ILE A 338 -7.98 -9.61 -2.05
CA ILE A 338 -8.73 -8.59 -1.30
C ILE A 338 -9.97 -9.19 -0.63
N ASP A 339 -10.62 -10.13 -1.29
CA ASP A 339 -11.88 -10.70 -0.85
C ASP A 339 -11.89 -12.24 -0.89
N PRO A 340 -11.02 -12.89 -0.09
CA PRO A 340 -10.93 -14.36 -0.06
C PRO A 340 -12.20 -15.03 0.50
N GLY A 341 -13.07 -14.25 1.15
CA GLY A 341 -14.34 -14.71 1.73
C GLY A 341 -15.56 -14.48 0.84
N GLU A 342 -15.37 -13.92 -0.37
CA GLU A 342 -16.45 -13.57 -1.31
C GLU A 342 -17.53 -12.68 -0.66
N ALA A 343 -17.11 -11.67 0.11
CA ALA A 343 -18.02 -10.67 0.68
C ALA A 343 -18.52 -9.65 -0.36
N ILE A 344 -17.79 -9.46 -1.47
CA ILE A 344 -18.18 -8.58 -2.58
C ILE A 344 -19.09 -9.38 -3.53
N ASP A 345 -20.38 -9.01 -3.59
CA ASP A 345 -21.37 -9.54 -4.55
C ASP A 345 -21.59 -8.58 -5.74
N LEU A 346 -20.59 -7.73 -6.02
CA LEU A 346 -20.63 -6.78 -7.14
C LEU A 346 -20.36 -7.48 -8.48
N SER A 347 -21.35 -7.45 -9.37
CA SER A 347 -21.26 -8.01 -10.72
C SER A 347 -20.43 -7.12 -11.66
N PRO A 348 -19.38 -7.67 -12.34
CA PRO A 348 -18.60 -6.91 -13.32
C PRO A 348 -19.44 -6.43 -14.51
N GLU A 349 -20.43 -7.24 -14.92
CA GLU A 349 -21.33 -6.92 -16.03
C GLU A 349 -22.28 -5.77 -15.67
N ASP A 350 -22.84 -5.78 -14.45
CA ASP A 350 -23.73 -4.70 -14.00
C ASP A 350 -22.96 -3.40 -13.83
N LEU A 351 -21.74 -3.46 -13.29
CA LEU A 351 -20.88 -2.30 -13.14
C LEU A 351 -20.48 -1.69 -14.49
N GLU A 352 -20.12 -2.53 -15.47
CA GLU A 352 -19.83 -2.07 -16.84
C GLU A 352 -21.05 -1.41 -17.48
N LYS A 353 -22.22 -2.01 -17.34
CA LYS A 353 -23.47 -1.47 -17.86
C LYS A 353 -23.81 -0.10 -17.27
N VAL A 354 -23.62 0.07 -15.96
CA VAL A 354 -23.82 1.36 -15.28
C VAL A 354 -22.82 2.40 -15.77
N LEU A 355 -21.53 2.06 -15.88
CA LEU A 355 -20.50 2.97 -16.38
C LEU A 355 -20.79 3.45 -17.81
N GLU A 356 -21.18 2.54 -18.71
CA GLU A 356 -21.55 2.88 -20.10
C GLU A 356 -22.75 3.82 -20.16
N PHE A 357 -23.79 3.55 -19.36
CA PHE A 357 -24.97 4.40 -19.28
C PHE A 357 -24.62 5.82 -18.83
N VAL A 358 -23.83 5.95 -17.78
CA VAL A 358 -23.41 7.26 -17.25
C VAL A 358 -22.59 8.02 -18.27
N GLN A 359 -21.61 7.37 -18.91
CA GLN A 359 -20.81 8.00 -19.98
C GLN A 359 -21.69 8.53 -21.13
N LEU A 360 -22.73 7.79 -21.51
CA LEU A 360 -23.65 8.22 -22.56
C LEU A 360 -24.46 9.45 -22.14
N VAL A 361 -25.03 9.45 -20.93
CA VAL A 361 -25.82 10.58 -20.41
C VAL A 361 -24.99 11.86 -20.33
N TYR A 362 -23.78 11.78 -19.79
CA TYR A 362 -22.92 12.96 -19.62
C TYR A 362 -22.22 13.40 -20.92
N ALA A 363 -22.08 12.52 -21.92
CA ALA A 363 -21.64 12.92 -23.26
C ALA A 363 -22.69 13.78 -23.97
N GLU A 364 -23.99 13.47 -23.80
CA GLU A 364 -25.09 14.23 -24.40
C GLU A 364 -25.28 15.63 -23.74
N GLU A 365 -24.98 15.78 -22.45
CA GLU A 365 -25.00 17.07 -21.76
C GLU A 365 -23.87 18.02 -22.20
N GLY A 366 -22.71 17.48 -22.59
CA GLY A 366 -21.58 18.25 -23.10
C GLY A 366 -21.74 18.78 -24.54
N GLU A 367 -22.61 18.17 -25.35
CA GLU A 367 -22.93 18.64 -26.71
C GLU A 367 -24.08 19.69 -26.73
N GLY A 368 -24.74 19.93 -25.59
CA GLY A 368 -25.91 20.81 -25.49
C GLY A 368 -25.64 22.31 -25.41
N ASP A 369 -24.39 22.75 -25.24
CA ASP A 369 -24.03 24.18 -25.05
C ASP A 369 -23.34 24.81 -26.27
N GLU A 370 -23.19 24.08 -27.39
CA GLU A 370 -22.75 24.66 -28.67
C GLU A 370 -23.93 24.99 -29.59
N GLY A 371 -24.71 26.01 -29.19
CA GLY A 371 -25.90 26.42 -29.93
C GLY A 371 -26.26 27.89 -29.80
N GLU A 372 -25.42 28.81 -30.28
CA GLU A 372 -25.79 29.96 -31.15
C GLU A 372 -24.62 30.94 -31.34
N GLY A 373 -23.92 30.88 -32.48
CA GLY A 373 -22.81 31.81 -32.73
C GLY A 373 -22.05 31.70 -34.06
N SER A 374 -22.74 31.65 -35.19
CA SER A 374 -22.30 32.08 -36.55
C SER A 374 -20.98 31.57 -37.19
N ASP A 375 -21.18 30.97 -38.38
CA ASP A 375 -20.37 31.06 -39.61
C ASP A 375 -18.91 30.55 -39.66
N GLY A 376 -18.79 29.32 -40.18
CA GLY A 376 -18.05 29.05 -41.41
C GLY A 376 -16.53 28.84 -41.31
N VAL A 377 -16.10 27.58 -41.49
CA VAL A 377 -15.31 27.08 -42.64
C VAL A 377 -14.92 25.62 -42.34
N ALA A 378 -15.19 24.76 -43.31
CA ALA A 378 -14.83 23.35 -43.28
C ALA A 378 -13.31 23.12 -43.24
N ALA A 379 -12.88 22.20 -42.37
CA ALA A 379 -11.68 21.38 -42.58
C ALA A 379 -11.92 20.00 -41.95
N GLU A 380 -11.82 18.97 -42.77
CA GLU A 380 -11.77 17.57 -42.35
C GLU A 380 -10.52 17.33 -41.49
N GLU A 381 -10.68 16.74 -40.30
CA GLU A 381 -9.66 15.88 -39.68
C GLU A 381 -10.32 14.96 -38.62
N GLU A 382 -10.13 13.65 -38.77
CA GLU A 382 -10.55 12.57 -37.86
C GLU A 382 -9.69 12.52 -36.57
N PRO A 383 -10.12 11.79 -35.52
CA PRO A 383 -9.91 12.18 -34.13
C PRO A 383 -8.55 11.74 -33.57
N LYS A 384 -7.97 12.59 -32.70
CA LYS A 384 -6.89 12.21 -31.78
C LYS A 384 -7.43 12.31 -30.35
N GLY A 385 -7.77 11.16 -29.79
CA GLY A 385 -7.89 11.00 -28.34
C GLY A 385 -6.52 11.20 -27.69
N GLY A 386 -6.50 12.04 -26.65
CA GLY A 386 -5.30 12.40 -25.89
C GLY A 386 -5.35 13.86 -25.48
N VAL A 387 -5.78 14.13 -24.25
CA VAL A 387 -5.71 15.46 -23.65
C VAL A 387 -4.23 15.91 -23.62
N PRO A 388 -3.89 17.15 -24.04
CA PRO A 388 -2.50 17.58 -24.13
C PRO A 388 -1.90 17.86 -22.74
N TYR A 389 -0.88 17.09 -22.39
CA TYR A 389 -0.02 17.29 -21.23
C TYR A 389 0.65 18.67 -21.23
N VAL A 390 0.43 19.46 -20.17
CA VAL A 390 1.10 20.75 -19.92
C VAL A 390 2.12 20.55 -18.81
N PRO A 391 3.44 20.58 -19.08
CA PRO A 391 4.43 20.36 -18.03
C PRO A 391 4.50 21.56 -17.08
N ARG A 392 4.17 21.35 -15.79
CA ARG A 392 4.51 22.30 -14.72
C ARG A 392 5.87 21.96 -14.10
N ARG A 393 6.56 23.03 -13.68
CA ARG A 393 7.99 23.14 -13.46
C ARG A 393 8.50 22.28 -12.30
N ARG A 394 9.65 21.62 -12.52
CA ARG A 394 10.53 21.04 -11.49
C ARG A 394 10.76 22.04 -10.33
N ILE A 395 10.35 21.67 -9.12
CA ILE A 395 10.97 22.19 -7.90
C ILE A 395 12.12 21.23 -7.55
N GLY A 396 13.30 21.81 -7.38
CA GLY A 396 14.60 21.16 -7.51
C GLY A 396 14.95 20.16 -6.40
N ALA A 397 15.65 19.12 -6.84
CA ALA A 397 16.54 18.32 -6.02
C ALA A 397 17.62 19.20 -5.38
N GLU A 398 17.77 19.11 -4.06
CA GLU A 398 19.09 19.17 -3.42
C GLU A 398 19.17 18.06 -2.37
N CYS A 399 19.69 16.90 -2.81
CA CYS A 399 20.40 15.99 -1.90
C CYS A 399 21.60 16.71 -1.29
N LYS A 400 21.73 16.63 0.03
CA LYS A 400 23.02 16.53 0.71
C LYS A 400 22.92 15.70 1.97
#